data_AF-A0A1Q1FP90-F1
#
_entry.id   AF-A0A1Q1FP90-F1
#
_cell.length_a   1.000
_cell.length_b   1.000
_cell.length_c   1.000
_cell.angle_alpha   90.00
_cell.angle_beta   90.00
_cell.angle_gamma   90.00
#
_symmetry.space_group_name_H-M   'P 1'
#
loop_
_entity.id
_entity.type
_entity.pdbx_description
1 polymer ?
#
loop_
_entity_poly.entity_id
_entity_poly.type
_entity_poly.pdbx_seq_one_letter_code
_entity_poly.pdbx_strand_id
1 'polypeptide(L)'
;MVGVTTNRPAPLSAVLSVVAAAAAIYLVATGPNQRFALAVTIGGLAALAVGIELWRREHRLLGGIIGLVGTGAVGVALVLGYSRSARFGTAAELLPGLVGLSLLVLGLGPIWKGRERLLFSAGTGLVFVSPLVAAVLYETTTVTLLIAGVCTVLAWDLAERAVNLGEQVGREARTYSVELLNGGATLAVGGVAIALVQGVAGANVTGLPLLALAGLLAAAFTLLVALYN
;
A
#
# COMPACT_ATOMS: atom_id res chain seq x y z
N MET A 1 -13.44 -24.61 26.11
CA MET A 1 -12.04 -24.22 25.84
C MET A 1 -12.08 -23.11 24.80
N VAL A 2 -11.91 -21.86 25.22
CA VAL A 2 -11.77 -20.73 24.28
C VAL A 2 -10.38 -20.83 23.70
N GLY A 3 -10.28 -21.26 22.44
CA GLY A 3 -9.00 -21.30 21.74
C GLY A 3 -8.40 -19.90 21.75
N VAL A 4 -7.15 -19.79 22.22
CA VAL A 4 -6.41 -18.52 22.16
C VAL A 4 -6.22 -18.20 20.69
N THR A 5 -7.12 -17.39 20.12
CA THR A 5 -6.98 -16.90 18.75
C THR A 5 -5.74 -16.02 18.74
N THR A 6 -4.71 -16.48 18.03
CA THR A 6 -3.55 -15.64 17.79
C THR A 6 -3.99 -14.52 16.86
N ASN A 7 -4.25 -13.32 17.40
CA ASN A 7 -4.44 -12.09 16.64
C ASN A 7 -3.23 -11.88 15.74
N ARG A 8 -3.31 -12.31 14.48
CA ARG A 8 -2.22 -12.26 13.51
C ARG A 8 -2.80 -12.03 12.13
N PRO A 9 -2.28 -11.07 11.35
CA PRO A 9 -2.79 -10.81 10.01
C PRO A 9 -2.78 -12.05 9.12
N ALA A 10 -3.81 -12.19 8.28
CA ALA A 10 -3.89 -13.27 7.30
C ALA A 10 -2.77 -13.12 6.25
N PRO A 11 -2.02 -14.20 5.95
CA PRO A 11 -0.77 -14.11 5.19
C PRO A 11 -0.98 -13.76 3.72
N LEU A 12 -2.06 -14.24 3.09
CA LEU A 12 -2.30 -14.02 1.66
C LEU A 12 -2.65 -12.56 1.39
N SER A 13 -3.67 -12.02 2.06
CA SER A 13 -4.04 -10.60 1.98
C SER A 13 -2.91 -9.65 2.37
N ALA A 14 -2.11 -9.98 3.38
CA ALA A 14 -0.92 -9.19 3.71
C ALA A 14 0.10 -9.14 2.55
N VAL A 15 0.40 -10.29 1.93
CA VAL A 15 1.32 -10.34 0.77
C VAL A 15 0.74 -9.58 -0.42
N LEU A 16 -0.54 -9.80 -0.74
CA LEU A 16 -1.20 -9.10 -1.85
C LEU A 16 -1.27 -7.59 -1.62
N SER A 17 -1.45 -7.14 -0.38
CA SER A 17 -1.41 -5.73 0.01
C SER A 17 -0.04 -5.11 -0.30
N VAL A 18 1.04 -5.76 0.13
CA VAL A 18 2.41 -5.28 -0.10
C VAL A 18 2.74 -5.28 -1.60
N VAL A 19 2.31 -6.29 -2.34
CA VAL A 19 2.48 -6.36 -3.81
C VAL A 19 1.72 -5.21 -4.50
N ALA A 20 0.48 -4.94 -4.10
CA ALA A 20 -0.31 -3.84 -4.66
C ALA A 20 0.32 -2.47 -4.35
N ALA A 21 0.81 -2.25 -3.13
CA ALA A 21 1.53 -1.02 -2.76
C ALA A 21 2.83 -0.87 -3.56
N ALA A 22 3.61 -1.94 -3.70
CA ALA A 22 4.83 -1.93 -4.50
C ALA A 22 4.53 -1.65 -5.98
N ALA A 23 3.45 -2.19 -6.53
CA ALA A 23 3.02 -1.91 -7.91
C ALA A 23 2.65 -0.43 -8.11
N ALA A 24 1.95 0.18 -7.14
CA ALA A 24 1.64 1.61 -7.17
C ALA A 24 2.91 2.48 -7.26
N ILE A 25 3.92 2.18 -6.44
CA ILE A 25 5.20 2.90 -6.43
C ILE A 25 5.96 2.62 -7.75
N TYR A 26 5.97 1.39 -8.23
CA TYR A 26 6.67 1.01 -9.45
C TYR A 26 6.12 1.72 -10.70
N LEU A 27 4.80 1.86 -10.80
CA LEU A 27 4.13 2.53 -11.92
C LEU A 27 4.56 4.00 -12.07
N VAL A 28 4.90 4.61 -10.95
CA VAL A 28 5.27 6.02 -10.86
C VAL A 28 6.80 6.20 -10.97
N ALA A 29 7.58 5.17 -10.64
CA ALA A 29 9.04 5.20 -10.74
C ALA A 29 9.53 5.36 -12.20
N THR A 30 9.96 6.57 -12.53
CA THR A 30 10.47 6.97 -13.85
C THR A 30 11.90 6.49 -14.12
N GLY A 31 12.75 6.39 -13.08
CA GLY A 31 14.19 6.11 -13.24
C GLY A 31 14.64 4.66 -12.96
N PRO A 32 15.71 4.16 -13.61
CA PRO A 32 16.32 2.87 -13.26
C PRO A 32 16.80 2.80 -11.80
N ASN A 33 17.36 3.89 -11.29
CA ASN A 33 17.81 4.00 -9.90
C ASN A 33 16.65 3.91 -8.91
N GLN A 34 15.49 4.46 -9.28
CA GLN A 34 14.28 4.45 -8.49
C GLN A 34 13.71 3.04 -8.37
N ARG A 35 13.64 2.33 -9.50
CA ARG A 35 13.23 0.92 -9.54
C ARG A 35 14.20 0.01 -8.80
N PHE A 36 15.50 0.29 -8.89
CA PHE A 36 16.50 -0.43 -8.12
C PHE A 36 16.32 -0.22 -6.61
N ALA A 37 16.11 1.03 -6.16
CA ALA A 37 15.85 1.32 -4.75
C ALA A 37 14.57 0.62 -4.24
N LEU A 38 13.51 0.61 -5.05
CA LEU A 38 12.29 -0.15 -4.75
C LEU A 38 12.56 -1.66 -4.66
N ALA A 39 13.30 -2.24 -5.60
CA ALA A 39 13.65 -3.66 -5.58
C ALA A 39 14.47 -4.04 -4.34
N VAL A 40 15.45 -3.23 -3.96
CA VAL A 40 16.23 -3.41 -2.73
C VAL A 40 15.33 -3.31 -1.50
N THR A 41 14.37 -2.36 -1.49
CA THR A 41 13.42 -2.20 -0.39
C THR A 41 12.52 -3.43 -0.25
N ILE A 42 11.95 -3.93 -1.36
CA ILE A 42 11.13 -5.15 -1.36
C ILE A 42 11.96 -6.36 -0.88
N GLY A 43 13.19 -6.52 -1.37
CA GLY A 43 14.09 -7.58 -0.93
C GLY A 43 14.44 -7.50 0.56
N GLY A 44 14.72 -6.29 1.06
CA GLY A 44 14.99 -6.03 2.47
C GLY A 44 13.78 -6.31 3.37
N LEU A 45 12.59 -5.92 2.94
CA LEU A 45 11.34 -6.19 3.66
C LEU A 45 10.99 -7.68 3.65
N ALA A 46 11.21 -8.39 2.54
CA ALA A 46 11.05 -9.83 2.46
C ALA A 46 12.03 -10.56 3.40
N ALA A 47 13.31 -10.17 3.40
CA ALA A 47 14.30 -10.69 4.34
C ALA A 47 13.87 -10.42 5.79
N LEU A 48 13.43 -9.20 6.12
CA LEU A 48 12.95 -8.86 7.46
C LEU A 48 11.76 -9.74 7.89
N ALA A 49 10.79 -9.95 7.00
CA ALA A 49 9.64 -10.82 7.26
C ALA A 49 10.07 -12.27 7.52
N VAL A 50 10.98 -12.81 6.70
CA VAL A 50 11.56 -14.16 6.87
C VAL A 50 12.34 -14.27 8.18
N GLY A 51 13.14 -13.25 8.52
CA GLY A 51 13.90 -13.19 9.76
C GLY A 51 13.01 -13.22 11.00
N ILE A 52 11.91 -12.47 10.99
CA ILE A 52 10.91 -12.49 12.08
C ILE A 52 10.25 -13.86 12.22
N GLU A 53 9.90 -14.51 11.11
CA GLU A 53 9.31 -15.86 11.13
C GLU A 53 10.31 -16.89 11.66
N LEU A 54 11.57 -16.84 11.23
CA LEU A 54 12.63 -17.76 11.70
C LEU A 54 12.97 -17.56 13.18
N TRP A 55 13.01 -16.31 13.66
CA TRP A 55 13.22 -16.03 15.09
C TRP A 55 12.16 -16.74 15.94
N ARG A 56 10.92 -16.77 15.44
CA ARG A 56 9.77 -17.38 16.14
C ARG A 56 9.78 -18.91 16.11
N ARG A 57 10.38 -19.54 15.09
CA ARG A 57 10.53 -21.01 14.99
C ARG A 57 11.75 -21.52 15.79
N GLU A 58 12.08 -20.87 16.90
CA GLU A 58 13.22 -21.16 17.78
C GLU A 58 14.63 -20.96 17.15
N HIS A 59 14.73 -20.64 15.86
CA HIS A 59 16.00 -20.29 15.20
C HIS A 59 16.40 -18.82 15.45
N ARG A 60 16.54 -18.42 16.73
CA ARG A 60 16.78 -17.04 17.17
C ARG A 60 17.98 -16.36 16.49
N LEU A 61 19.10 -17.07 16.35
CA LEU A 61 20.32 -16.52 15.76
C LEU A 61 20.15 -16.24 14.26
N LEU A 62 19.63 -17.21 13.50
CA LEU A 62 19.39 -17.04 12.07
C LEU A 62 18.31 -15.99 11.79
N GLY A 63 17.22 -15.99 12.57
CA GLY A 63 16.17 -14.99 12.47
C GLY A 63 16.66 -13.57 12.79
N GLY A 64 17.52 -13.43 13.79
CA GLY A 64 18.14 -12.15 14.15
C GLY A 64 19.07 -11.62 13.07
N ILE A 65 19.93 -12.47 12.50
CA ILE A 65 20.85 -12.08 11.42
C ILE A 65 20.06 -11.67 10.17
N ILE A 66 19.10 -12.48 9.73
CA ILE A 66 18.29 -12.20 8.54
C ILE A 66 17.43 -10.94 8.76
N GLY A 67 16.88 -10.76 9.96
CA GLY A 67 16.14 -9.56 10.34
C GLY A 67 17.00 -8.31 10.26
N LEU A 68 18.20 -8.33 10.85
CA LEU A 68 19.17 -7.22 10.79
C LEU A 68 19.59 -6.89 9.36
N VAL A 69 19.86 -7.91 8.54
CA VAL A 69 20.19 -7.72 7.11
C VAL A 69 19.01 -7.07 6.39
N GLY A 70 17.78 -7.50 6.65
CA GLY A 70 16.57 -6.90 6.10
C GLY A 70 16.40 -5.43 6.50
N THR A 71 16.54 -5.11 7.78
CA THR A 71 16.46 -3.72 8.27
C THR A 71 17.59 -2.85 7.69
N GLY A 72 18.80 -3.40 7.63
CA GLY A 72 19.96 -2.74 7.02
C GLY A 72 19.74 -2.45 5.54
N ALA A 73 19.21 -3.40 4.77
CA ALA A 73 18.89 -3.22 3.35
C ALA A 73 17.84 -2.12 3.12
N VAL A 74 16.79 -2.07 3.96
CA VAL A 74 15.78 -0.99 3.92
C VAL A 74 16.42 0.36 4.25
N GLY A 75 17.24 0.42 5.30
CA GLY A 75 17.99 1.64 5.66
C GLY A 75 18.90 2.12 4.54
N VAL A 76 19.64 1.20 3.92
CA VAL A 76 20.51 1.49 2.76
C VAL A 76 19.69 1.97 1.57
N ALA A 77 18.55 1.37 1.26
CA ALA A 77 17.69 1.81 0.17
C ALA A 77 17.16 3.24 0.39
N LEU A 78 16.75 3.58 1.62
CA LEU A 78 16.32 4.92 1.99
C LEU A 78 17.47 5.93 1.91
N VAL A 79 18.65 5.59 2.42
CA VAL A 79 19.84 6.45 2.36
C VAL A 79 20.30 6.64 0.91
N LEU A 80 20.26 5.60 0.06
CA LEU A 80 20.60 5.72 -1.37
C LEU A 80 19.57 6.58 -2.11
N GLY A 81 18.28 6.46 -1.79
CA GLY A 81 17.21 7.31 -2.34
C GLY A 81 17.39 8.78 -1.95
N TYR A 82 17.79 9.04 -0.70
CA TYR A 82 18.07 10.38 -0.20
C TYR A 82 19.37 10.97 -0.79
N SER A 83 20.48 10.24 -0.70
CA SER A 83 21.82 10.72 -1.09
C SER A 83 22.00 10.91 -2.60
N ARG A 84 21.29 10.16 -3.45
CA ARG A 84 21.31 10.36 -4.91
C ARG A 84 20.40 11.49 -5.37
N SER A 85 19.55 12.03 -4.49
CA SER A 85 18.66 13.13 -4.80
C SER A 85 19.36 14.47 -4.62
N ALA A 86 20.29 14.80 -5.51
CA ALA A 86 20.95 16.10 -5.56
C ALA A 86 20.01 17.26 -5.97
N ARG A 87 18.73 16.98 -6.23
CA ARG A 87 17.67 17.96 -6.50
C ARG A 87 16.44 17.63 -5.66
N PHE A 88 15.92 18.61 -4.94
CA PHE A 88 14.75 18.47 -4.04
C PHE A 88 13.52 17.80 -4.69
N GLY A 89 13.37 17.88 -6.02
CA GLY A 89 12.27 17.22 -6.74
C GLY A 89 12.32 15.69 -6.74
N THR A 90 13.50 15.08 -6.89
CA THR A 90 13.60 13.61 -7.10
C THR A 90 13.48 12.82 -5.79
N ALA A 91 13.85 13.42 -4.65
CA ALA A 91 13.66 12.82 -3.33
C ALA A 91 12.19 12.80 -2.90
N ALA A 92 11.45 13.87 -3.22
CA ALA A 92 10.05 14.03 -2.81
C ALA A 92 9.12 12.98 -3.46
N GLU A 93 9.49 12.46 -4.64
CA GLU A 93 8.69 11.49 -5.41
C GLU A 93 8.60 10.12 -4.73
N LEU A 94 9.74 9.55 -4.34
CA LEU A 94 9.84 8.17 -3.86
C LEU A 94 9.83 8.01 -2.34
N LEU A 95 10.38 8.99 -1.61
CA LEU A 95 10.48 8.89 -0.15
C LEU A 95 9.14 8.58 0.53
N PRO A 96 8.03 9.27 0.22
CA PRO A 96 6.75 8.92 0.84
C PRO A 96 6.32 7.49 0.50
N GLY A 97 6.53 7.04 -0.74
CA GLY A 97 6.22 5.67 -1.15
C GLY A 97 7.05 4.61 -0.42
N LEU A 98 8.36 4.78 -0.33
CA LEU A 98 9.27 3.83 0.31
C LEU A 98 9.08 3.77 1.83
N VAL A 99 8.89 4.94 2.47
CA VAL A 99 8.57 5.02 3.90
C VAL A 99 7.19 4.41 4.15
N GLY A 100 6.21 4.72 3.31
CA GLY A 100 4.86 4.15 3.37
C GLY A 100 4.85 2.63 3.26
N LEU A 101 5.59 2.07 2.29
CA LEU A 101 5.75 0.62 2.11
C LEU A 101 6.40 -0.04 3.33
N SER A 102 7.40 0.62 3.91
CA SER A 102 8.07 0.13 5.12
C SER A 102 7.13 0.11 6.32
N LEU A 103 6.36 1.19 6.52
CA LEU A 103 5.34 1.27 7.57
C LEU A 103 4.21 0.25 7.36
N LEU A 104 3.80 0.03 6.11
CA LEU A 104 2.79 -0.98 5.76
C LEU A 104 3.26 -2.38 6.16
N VAL A 105 4.48 -2.78 5.80
CA VAL A 105 5.04 -4.09 6.18
C VAL A 105 5.22 -4.20 7.70
N LEU A 106 5.64 -3.13 8.38
CA LEU A 106 5.74 -3.11 9.83
C LEU A 106 4.37 -3.20 10.54
N GLY A 107 3.35 -2.55 9.98
CA GLY A 107 1.97 -2.57 10.47
C GLY A 107 1.27 -3.92 10.27
N LEU A 108 1.58 -4.61 9.16
CA LEU A 108 1.19 -6.00 8.91
C LEU A 108 2.09 -7.02 9.64
N GLY A 109 3.19 -6.54 10.22
CA GLY A 109 4.14 -7.32 10.99
C GLY A 109 3.57 -7.68 12.37
N PRO A 110 3.81 -8.91 12.88
CA PRO A 110 3.18 -9.42 14.10
C PRO A 110 3.78 -8.87 15.41
N ILE A 111 4.30 -7.64 15.39
CA ILE A 111 5.12 -7.04 16.46
C ILE A 111 4.30 -6.08 17.33
N TRP A 112 3.19 -5.53 16.85
CA TRP A 112 2.54 -4.35 17.46
C TRP A 112 1.08 -4.59 17.89
N LYS A 113 0.83 -5.17 19.07
CA LYS A 113 -0.54 -5.27 19.59
C LYS A 113 -1.18 -3.88 19.75
N GLY A 114 -2.25 -3.60 19.01
CA GLY A 114 -3.09 -2.41 19.14
C GLY A 114 -2.70 -1.17 18.32
N ARG A 115 -1.53 -1.14 17.66
CA ARG A 115 -1.11 -0.03 16.78
C ARG A 115 -1.09 -0.40 15.29
N GLU A 116 -1.50 -1.61 14.94
CA GLU A 116 -1.50 -2.16 13.58
C GLU A 116 -2.29 -1.25 12.63
N ARG A 117 -3.51 -0.86 13.05
CA ARG A 117 -4.40 0.04 12.29
C ARG A 117 -3.79 1.40 11.98
N LEU A 118 -3.13 2.01 12.96
CA LEU A 118 -2.45 3.29 12.76
C LEU A 118 -1.27 3.16 11.81
N LEU A 119 -0.46 2.10 11.95
CA LEU A 119 0.73 1.88 11.14
C LEU A 119 0.39 1.56 9.68
N PHE A 120 -0.56 0.65 9.41
CA PHE A 120 -0.93 0.35 8.03
C PHE A 120 -1.66 1.52 7.38
N SER A 121 -2.53 2.24 8.09
CA SER A 121 -3.24 3.40 7.55
C SER A 121 -2.28 4.55 7.21
N ALA A 122 -1.31 4.82 8.09
CA ALA A 122 -0.25 5.77 7.79
C ALA A 122 0.61 5.30 6.60
N GLY A 123 0.94 4.01 6.55
CA GLY A 123 1.69 3.40 5.46
C GLY A 123 1.00 3.53 4.10
N THR A 124 -0.27 3.13 3.99
CA THR A 124 -1.04 3.26 2.75
C THR A 124 -1.30 4.71 2.36
N GLY A 125 -1.51 5.60 3.35
CA GLY A 125 -1.61 7.04 3.09
C GLY A 125 -0.32 7.60 2.49
N LEU A 126 0.83 7.22 3.01
CA LEU A 126 2.14 7.60 2.46
C LEU A 126 2.40 7.00 1.06
N VAL A 127 1.97 5.76 0.81
CA VAL A 127 1.99 5.17 -0.54
C VAL A 127 1.13 5.98 -1.51
N PHE A 128 -0.05 6.45 -1.09
CA PHE A 128 -0.94 7.27 -1.92
C PHE A 128 -0.36 8.65 -2.26
N VAL A 129 0.40 9.24 -1.34
CA VAL A 129 1.07 10.53 -1.57
C VAL A 129 2.11 10.43 -2.69
N SER A 130 2.76 9.29 -2.89
CA SER A 130 3.81 9.14 -3.91
C SER A 130 3.31 9.39 -5.35
N PRO A 131 2.23 8.75 -5.85
CA PRO A 131 1.62 9.11 -7.13
C PRO A 131 1.20 10.57 -7.25
N LEU A 132 0.70 11.20 -6.17
CA LEU A 132 0.30 12.61 -6.20
C LEU A 132 1.50 13.54 -6.38
N VAL A 133 2.59 13.27 -5.65
CA VAL A 133 3.82 14.04 -5.81
C VAL A 133 4.36 13.87 -7.22
N ALA A 134 4.33 12.66 -7.78
CA ALA A 134 4.76 12.45 -9.15
C ALA A 134 3.85 13.11 -10.19
N ALA A 135 2.54 13.19 -9.95
CA ALA A 135 1.63 13.95 -10.80
C ALA A 135 1.96 15.45 -10.84
N VAL A 136 2.42 16.01 -9.72
CA VAL A 136 2.79 17.43 -9.61
C VAL A 136 4.16 17.70 -10.24
N LEU A 137 5.10 16.78 -10.07
CA LEU A 137 6.50 16.98 -10.50
C LEU A 137 6.77 16.52 -11.94
N TYR A 138 5.96 15.62 -12.48
CA TYR A 138 6.16 15.01 -13.78
C TYR A 138 4.86 15.02 -14.60
N GLU A 139 4.98 15.06 -15.92
CA GLU A 139 3.87 14.87 -16.87
C GLU A 139 3.45 13.39 -16.92
N THR A 140 3.08 12.84 -15.76
CA THR A 140 2.62 11.46 -15.63
C THR A 140 1.25 11.32 -16.29
N THR A 141 1.06 10.30 -17.10
CA THR A 141 -0.22 10.10 -17.78
C THR A 141 -1.35 9.87 -16.77
N THR A 142 -2.54 10.41 -17.05
CA THR A 142 -3.74 10.24 -16.22
C THR A 142 -4.03 8.77 -15.93
N VAL A 143 -3.87 7.90 -16.94
CA VAL A 143 -4.08 6.45 -16.80
C VAL A 143 -3.12 5.85 -15.78
N THR A 144 -1.83 6.19 -15.83
CA THR A 144 -0.84 5.70 -14.86
C THR A 144 -1.20 6.11 -13.43
N LEU A 145 -1.62 7.36 -13.23
CA LEU A 145 -2.03 7.87 -11.92
C LEU A 145 -3.27 7.16 -11.37
N LEU A 146 -4.27 6.91 -12.23
CA LEU A 146 -5.47 6.19 -11.84
C LEU A 146 -5.18 4.73 -11.47
N ILE A 147 -4.35 4.03 -12.25
CA ILE A 147 -3.94 2.66 -11.92
C ILE A 147 -3.16 2.64 -10.60
N ALA A 148 -2.22 3.57 -10.40
CA ALA A 148 -1.48 3.67 -9.15
C ALA A 148 -2.41 3.96 -7.94
N GLY A 149 -3.43 4.81 -8.14
CA GLY A 149 -4.48 5.05 -7.15
C GLY A 149 -5.26 3.79 -6.79
N VAL A 150 -5.73 3.04 -7.81
CA VAL A 150 -6.44 1.76 -7.61
C VAL A 150 -5.56 0.75 -6.88
N CYS A 151 -4.29 0.61 -7.26
CA CYS A 151 -3.33 -0.24 -6.57
C CYS A 151 -3.16 0.15 -5.09
N THR A 152 -3.18 1.45 -4.78
CA THR A 152 -3.08 1.93 -3.40
C THR A 152 -4.33 1.64 -2.59
N VAL A 153 -5.52 1.83 -3.16
CA VAL A 153 -6.81 1.48 -2.53
C VAL A 153 -6.88 -0.03 -2.29
N LEU A 154 -6.47 -0.83 -3.28
CA LEU A 154 -6.41 -2.28 -3.14
C LEU A 154 -5.43 -2.70 -2.03
N ALA A 155 -4.27 -2.04 -1.93
CA ALA A 155 -3.33 -2.30 -0.85
C ALA A 155 -3.94 -2.04 0.53
N TRP A 156 -4.68 -0.94 0.69
CA TRP A 156 -5.36 -0.58 1.93
C TRP A 156 -6.48 -1.56 2.29
N ASP A 157 -7.38 -1.87 1.37
CA ASP A 157 -8.49 -2.82 1.57
C ASP A 157 -7.97 -4.23 1.95
N LEU A 158 -6.91 -4.69 1.28
CA LEU A 158 -6.27 -5.96 1.60
C LEU A 158 -5.57 -5.92 2.97
N ALA A 159 -4.95 -4.81 3.36
CA ALA A 159 -4.32 -4.66 4.67
C ALA A 159 -5.36 -4.70 5.80
N GLU A 160 -6.46 -3.96 5.64
CA GLU A 160 -7.55 -3.94 6.62
C GLU A 160 -8.17 -5.33 6.79
N ARG A 161 -8.39 -6.04 5.68
CA ARG A 161 -8.87 -7.43 5.74
C ARG A 161 -7.87 -8.38 6.37
N ALA A 162 -6.59 -8.23 6.08
CA ALA A 162 -5.56 -9.07 6.68
C ALA A 162 -5.64 -8.98 8.21
N VAL A 163 -5.75 -7.76 8.76
CA VAL A 163 -5.89 -7.52 10.20
C VAL A 163 -7.22 -8.08 10.72
N ASN A 164 -8.36 -7.73 10.11
CA ASN A 164 -9.68 -8.15 10.58
C ASN A 164 -9.88 -9.68 10.56
N LEU A 165 -9.46 -10.36 9.48
CA LEU A 165 -9.49 -11.83 9.39
C LEU A 165 -8.55 -12.47 10.42
N GLY A 166 -7.40 -11.83 10.64
CA GLY A 166 -6.43 -12.25 11.65
C GLY A 166 -6.96 -12.21 13.08
N GLU A 167 -7.80 -11.22 13.39
CA GLU A 167 -8.48 -11.07 14.68
C GLU A 167 -9.67 -12.03 14.83
N GLN A 168 -10.48 -12.19 13.79
CA GLN A 168 -11.76 -12.91 13.88
C GLN A 168 -11.65 -14.42 13.66
N VAL A 169 -10.84 -14.85 12.68
CA VAL A 169 -10.83 -16.25 12.22
C VAL A 169 -9.54 -16.97 12.62
N GLY A 170 -8.47 -16.21 12.90
CA GLY A 170 -7.16 -16.74 13.18
C GLY A 170 -6.44 -17.25 11.92
N ARG A 171 -5.11 -17.31 12.01
CA ARG A 171 -4.21 -17.52 10.86
C ARG A 171 -4.32 -18.89 10.17
N GLU A 172 -4.96 -19.88 10.77
CA GLU A 172 -5.03 -21.25 10.26
C GLU A 172 -6.27 -21.55 9.41
N ALA A 173 -7.25 -20.63 9.38
CA ALA A 173 -8.45 -20.81 8.58
C ALA A 173 -8.16 -20.58 7.08
N ARG A 174 -8.68 -21.47 6.23
CA ARG A 174 -8.60 -21.31 4.76
C ARG A 174 -9.62 -20.28 4.29
N THR A 175 -9.21 -19.03 4.17
CA THR A 175 -10.05 -17.90 3.71
C THR A 175 -9.76 -17.44 2.27
N TYR A 176 -8.94 -18.21 1.53
CA TYR A 176 -8.43 -17.83 0.20
C TYR A 176 -9.51 -17.39 -0.79
N SER A 177 -10.62 -18.14 -0.90
CA SER A 177 -11.68 -17.83 -1.85
C SER A 177 -12.38 -16.50 -1.53
N VAL A 178 -12.58 -16.21 -0.25
CA VAL A 178 -13.21 -14.97 0.22
C VAL A 178 -12.25 -13.80 0.04
N GLU A 179 -10.96 -13.98 0.34
CA GLU A 179 -9.94 -12.95 0.13
C GLU A 179 -9.79 -12.58 -1.35
N LEU A 180 -9.77 -13.58 -2.25
CA LEU A 180 -9.67 -13.36 -3.70
C LEU A 180 -10.92 -12.71 -4.27
N LEU A 181 -12.12 -13.16 -3.87
CA LEU A 181 -13.37 -12.60 -4.37
C LEU A 181 -13.48 -11.11 -4.04
N ASN A 182 -13.18 -10.75 -2.80
CA ASN A 182 -13.31 -9.35 -2.40
C ASN A 182 -12.15 -8.48 -2.94
N GLY A 183 -10.92 -9.00 -3.03
CA GLY A 183 -9.83 -8.30 -3.72
C GLY A 183 -10.16 -8.06 -5.19
N GLY A 184 -10.80 -9.06 -5.83
CA GLY A 184 -11.34 -8.94 -7.19
C GLY A 184 -12.45 -7.91 -7.30
N ALA A 185 -13.34 -7.81 -6.32
CA ALA A 185 -14.38 -6.77 -6.27
C ALA A 185 -13.77 -5.36 -6.18
N THR A 186 -12.77 -5.15 -5.31
CA THR A 186 -12.06 -3.87 -5.21
C THR A 186 -11.36 -3.49 -6.52
N LEU A 187 -10.73 -4.46 -7.18
CA LEU A 187 -10.16 -4.27 -8.52
C LEU A 187 -11.21 -3.93 -9.58
N ALA A 188 -12.35 -4.62 -9.58
CA ALA A 188 -13.44 -4.37 -10.52
C ALA A 188 -14.01 -2.95 -10.35
N VAL A 189 -14.26 -2.53 -9.11
CA VAL A 189 -14.69 -1.16 -8.79
C VAL A 189 -13.64 -0.14 -9.25
N GLY A 190 -12.35 -0.41 -9.00
CA GLY A 190 -11.26 0.42 -9.50
C GLY A 190 -11.23 0.52 -11.04
N GLY A 191 -11.46 -0.59 -11.73
CA GLY A 191 -11.56 -0.62 -13.20
C GLY A 191 -12.73 0.20 -13.74
N VAL A 192 -13.90 0.10 -13.10
CA VAL A 192 -15.07 0.94 -13.43
C VAL A 192 -14.76 2.42 -13.19
N ALA A 193 -14.10 2.75 -12.08
CA ALA A 193 -13.70 4.13 -11.79
C ALA A 193 -12.75 4.68 -12.86
N ILE A 194 -11.74 3.91 -13.28
CA ILE A 194 -10.84 4.28 -14.39
C ILE A 194 -11.64 4.53 -15.67
N ALA A 195 -12.53 3.62 -16.05
CA ALA A 195 -13.32 3.73 -17.27
C ALA A 195 -14.22 4.98 -17.25
N LEU A 196 -14.84 5.30 -16.12
CA LEU A 196 -15.66 6.50 -15.94
C LEU A 196 -14.82 7.78 -16.09
N VAL A 197 -13.67 7.86 -15.42
CA VAL A 197 -12.78 9.04 -15.51
C VAL A 197 -12.32 9.23 -16.96
N GLN A 198 -11.94 8.16 -17.65
CA GLN A 198 -11.53 8.22 -19.05
C GLN A 198 -12.68 8.62 -19.98
N GLY A 199 -13.90 8.14 -19.72
CA GLY A 199 -15.10 8.56 -20.47
C GLY A 199 -15.38 10.05 -20.31
N VAL A 200 -15.29 10.58 -19.09
CA VAL A 200 -15.46 12.02 -18.81
C VAL A 200 -14.35 12.85 -19.46
N ALA A 201 -13.09 12.40 -19.35
CA ALA A 201 -11.95 13.08 -19.96
C ALA A 201 -12.06 13.12 -21.49
N GLY A 202 -12.52 12.04 -22.12
CA GLY A 202 -12.76 11.96 -23.57
C GLY A 202 -13.93 12.82 -24.05
N ALA A 203 -14.92 13.08 -23.20
CA ALA A 203 -16.07 13.94 -23.53
C ALA A 203 -15.71 15.44 -23.57
N ASN A 204 -14.46 15.80 -23.20
CA ASN A 204 -13.89 17.15 -23.34
C ASN A 204 -14.74 18.26 -22.67
N VAL A 205 -15.34 17.93 -21.52
CA VAL A 205 -16.18 18.83 -20.73
C VAL A 205 -15.30 19.89 -20.06
N THR A 206 -14.99 20.97 -20.78
CA THR A 206 -13.98 21.98 -20.39
C THR A 206 -14.57 23.23 -19.71
N GLY A 207 -15.87 23.22 -19.36
CA GLY A 207 -16.58 24.39 -18.83
C GLY A 207 -17.24 24.22 -17.46
N LEU A 208 -16.95 23.14 -16.72
CA LEU A 208 -17.58 22.89 -15.43
C LEU A 208 -17.06 23.86 -14.35
N PRO A 209 -17.94 24.68 -13.72
CA PRO A 209 -17.53 25.52 -12.61
C PRO A 209 -17.01 24.65 -11.46
N LEU A 210 -15.89 25.04 -10.85
CA LEU A 210 -15.31 24.34 -9.69
C LEU A 210 -16.33 24.15 -8.56
N LEU A 211 -17.22 25.14 -8.37
CA LEU A 211 -18.32 25.08 -7.42
C LEU A 211 -19.35 23.99 -7.74
N ALA A 212 -19.62 23.74 -9.02
CA ALA A 212 -20.54 22.66 -9.42
C ALA A 212 -19.92 21.29 -9.13
N LEU A 213 -18.62 21.11 -9.39
CA LEU A 213 -17.90 19.90 -9.03
C LEU A 213 -17.86 19.69 -7.51
N ALA A 214 -17.55 20.75 -6.76
CA ALA A 214 -17.54 20.71 -5.29
C ALA A 214 -18.94 20.39 -4.73
N GLY A 215 -20.00 20.96 -5.31
CA GLY A 215 -21.38 20.65 -4.96
C GLY A 215 -21.76 19.21 -5.27
N LEU A 216 -21.32 18.67 -6.41
CA LEU A 216 -21.55 17.27 -6.77
C LEU A 216 -20.83 16.31 -5.81
N LEU A 217 -19.58 16.61 -5.46
CA LEU A 217 -18.80 15.87 -4.46
C LEU A 217 -19.46 15.93 -3.07
N ALA A 218 -19.92 17.11 -2.65
CA ALA A 218 -20.64 17.26 -1.39
C ALA A 218 -21.95 16.47 -1.39
N ALA A 219 -22.72 16.51 -2.47
CA ALA A 219 -23.95 15.74 -2.61
C ALA A 219 -23.68 14.22 -2.58
N ALA A 220 -22.68 13.75 -3.32
CA ALA A 220 -22.27 12.35 -3.31
C ALA A 220 -21.80 11.91 -1.92
N PHE A 221 -21.00 12.72 -1.23
CA PHE A 221 -20.57 12.46 0.14
C PHE A 221 -21.75 12.39 1.11
N THR A 222 -22.67 13.36 1.04
CA THR A 222 -23.88 13.38 1.87
C THR A 222 -24.73 12.14 1.64
N LEU A 223 -24.90 11.73 0.37
CA LEU A 223 -25.63 10.52 0.00
C LEU A 223 -24.94 9.25 0.55
N LEU A 224 -23.62 9.20 0.51
CA LEU A 224 -22.84 8.10 1.07
C LEU A 224 -23.00 8.04 2.60
N VAL A 225 -22.90 9.18 3.29
CA VAL A 225 -23.17 9.27 4.74
C VAL A 225 -24.59 8.83 5.07
N ALA A 226 -25.59 9.22 4.27
CA ALA A 226 -26.98 8.84 4.46
C ALA A 226 -27.26 7.34 4.20
N LEU A 227 -26.45 6.69 3.35
CA LEU A 227 -26.59 5.27 3.04
C LEU A 227 -25.97 4.37 4.12
N TYR A 228 -24.93 4.85 4.79
CA TYR A 228 -24.13 4.07 5.76
C TYR A 228 -24.39 4.42 7.24
N ASN A 229 -25.24 5.41 7.52
CA ASN A 229 -25.83 5.68 8.83
C ASN A 229 -27.25 5.12 8.91
#